data_AF-A0A915IN19-F1
#
_entry.id   AF-A0A915IN19-F1
#
_cell.length_a   1.000
_cell.length_b   1.000
_cell.length_c   1.000
_cell.angle_alpha   90.00
_cell.angle_beta   90.00
_cell.angle_gamma   90.00
#
_symmetry.space_group_name_H-M   'P 1'
#
loop_
_entity.id
_entity.type
_entity.pdbx_description
1 polymer ?
#
loop_
_entity_poly.entity_id
_entity_poly.type
_entity_poly.pdbx_seq_one_letter_code
_entity_poly.pdbx_strand_id
1 'polypeptide(L)'
;MHSFLSRLNAVFAFTLSTLASVTFPCFVSTFFKNYSTAVEIDMAKPYMELDVLNAILNFDLQVGLSPLFDWNTKQLFLFSRAEYAMKENVVLWDKIVLWTDKQQFEILLLGMMVTD
;
A
#
# COMPACT_ATOMS: atom_id res chain seq x y z
N MET A 1 16.92 38.40 37.44
CA MET A 1 17.68 38.54 36.17
C MET A 1 16.96 37.76 35.09
N HIS A 2 16.33 38.43 34.13
CA HIS A 2 15.68 37.79 32.98
C HIS A 2 16.53 38.09 31.75
N SER A 3 17.57 37.29 31.53
CA SER A 3 18.41 37.45 30.34
C SER A 3 17.61 37.07 29.09
N PHE A 4 17.88 37.71 27.96
CA PHE A 4 17.23 37.39 26.67
C PHE A 4 17.29 35.88 26.35
N LEU A 5 18.38 35.20 26.72
CA LEU A 5 18.54 33.75 26.61
C LEU A 5 17.49 32.94 27.38
N SER A 6 17.06 33.39 28.57
CA SER A 6 16.03 32.71 29.35
C SER A 6 14.64 32.81 28.71
N ARG A 7 14.34 33.94 28.05
CA ARG A 7 13.07 34.13 27.32
C ARG A 7 13.05 33.30 26.05
N LEU A 8 14.18 33.23 25.35
CA LEU A 8 14.36 32.39 24.17
C LEU A 8 14.17 30.91 24.51
N ASN A 9 14.79 30.43 25.60
CA ASN A 9 14.63 29.05 26.08
C ASN A 9 13.16 28.70 26.37
N ALA A 10 12.37 29.64 26.92
CA ALA A 10 10.95 29.42 27.16
C ALA A 10 10.13 29.28 25.86
N VAL A 11 10.44 30.08 24.84
CA VAL A 11 9.80 29.97 23.51
C VAL A 11 10.15 28.63 22.85
N PHE A 12 11.43 28.23 22.90
CA PHE A 12 11.87 26.93 22.38
C PHE A 12 11.23 25.74 23.12
N ALA A 13 11.15 25.80 24.45
CA ALA A 13 10.48 24.77 25.24
C ALA A 13 8.99 24.67 24.88
N PHE A 14 8.32 25.79 24.67
CA PHE A 14 6.92 25.82 24.27
C PHE A 14 6.67 25.25 22.87
N THR A 15 7.51 25.58 21.89
CA THR A 15 7.37 25.06 20.51
C THR A 15 7.65 23.55 20.47
N LEU A 16 8.69 23.08 21.16
CA LEU A 16 9.00 21.65 21.27
C LEU A 16 7.90 20.88 22.00
N SER A 17 7.34 21.44 23.07
CA SER A 17 6.23 20.83 23.81
C SER A 17 4.97 20.72 22.96
N THR A 18 4.62 21.78 22.21
CA THR A 18 3.48 21.77 21.29
C THR A 18 3.66 20.74 20.18
N LEU A 19 4.85 20.66 19.60
CA LEU A 19 5.17 19.67 18.57
C LEU A 19 5.09 18.24 19.13
N ALA A 20 5.69 17.99 20.29
CA ALA A 20 5.62 16.68 20.96
C ALA A 20 4.17 16.27 21.27
N SER A 21 3.35 17.22 21.72
CA SER A 21 1.93 17.00 22.02
C SER A 21 1.11 16.60 20.79
N VAL A 22 1.43 17.11 19.60
CA VAL A 22 0.74 16.74 18.36
C VAL A 22 1.30 15.45 17.76
N THR A 23 2.62 15.26 17.79
CA THR A 23 3.25 14.07 17.19
C THR A 23 2.98 12.80 18.00
N PHE A 24 2.85 12.90 19.33
CA PHE A 24 2.65 11.73 20.18
C PHE A 24 1.32 10.99 19.90
N PRO A 25 0.14 11.66 19.84
CA PRO A 25 -1.11 11.03 19.42
C PRO A 25 -1.05 10.43 18.01
N CYS A 26 -0.38 11.11 17.06
CA CYS A 26 -0.19 10.56 15.71
C CYS A 26 0.58 9.23 15.76
N PHE A 27 1.68 9.17 16.51
CA PHE A 27 2.45 7.94 16.70
C PHE A 27 1.63 6.82 17.35
N VAL A 28 0.91 7.14 18.43
CA VAL A 28 0.04 6.19 19.15
C VAL A 28 -1.02 5.62 18.20
N SER A 29 -1.63 6.46 17.36
CA SER A 29 -2.66 6.03 16.41
C SER A 29 -2.15 5.05 15.35
N THR A 30 -0.91 5.24 14.88
CA THR A 30 -0.25 4.34 13.94
C THR A 30 0.15 3.03 14.61
N PHE A 31 0.61 3.08 15.87
CA PHE A 31 1.08 1.88 16.59
C PHE A 31 -0.02 0.83 16.81
N PHE A 32 -1.26 1.25 17.05
CA PHE A 32 -2.38 0.33 17.29
C PHE A 32 -3.09 -0.15 16.01
N LYS A 33 -2.62 0.26 14.82
CA LYS A 33 -3.31 -0.06 13.58
C LYS A 33 -2.82 -1.38 13.00
N ASN A 34 -3.75 -2.31 12.75
CA ASN A 34 -3.47 -3.55 12.03
C ASN A 34 -3.63 -3.33 10.53
N TYR A 35 -2.58 -3.56 9.75
CA TYR A 35 -2.55 -3.40 8.31
C TYR A 35 -2.91 -4.69 7.55
N SER A 36 -3.79 -5.51 8.11
CA SER A 36 -4.23 -6.76 7.49
C SER A 36 -5.60 -6.55 6.84
N THR A 37 -5.71 -6.92 5.58
CA THR A 37 -6.98 -6.94 4.86
C THR A 37 -7.17 -8.31 4.21
N ALA A 38 -8.41 -8.79 4.19
CA ALA A 38 -8.75 -9.99 3.46
C ALA A 38 -8.68 -9.70 1.96
N VAL A 39 -8.04 -10.60 1.23
CA VAL A 39 -7.89 -10.55 -0.22
C VAL A 39 -8.66 -11.73 -0.78
N GLU A 40 -9.68 -11.44 -1.60
CA GLU A 40 -10.44 -12.45 -2.33
C GLU A 40 -9.96 -12.43 -3.79
N ILE A 41 -9.41 -13.56 -4.24
CA ILE A 41 -8.92 -13.70 -5.61
C ILE A 41 -9.87 -14.69 -6.30
N ASP A 42 -10.66 -14.20 -7.23
CA ASP A 42 -11.45 -15.07 -8.09
C ASP A 42 -10.72 -15.26 -9.42
N MET A 43 -10.45 -16.51 -9.77
CA MET A 43 -9.77 -16.82 -11.02
C MET A 43 -10.81 -17.02 -12.11
N ALA A 44 -10.96 -16.04 -12.98
CA ALA A 44 -11.65 -16.24 -14.25
C ALA A 44 -10.95 -17.37 -15.02
N LYS A 45 -11.73 -18.28 -15.60
CA LYS A 45 -11.24 -19.53 -16.21
C LYS A 45 -9.98 -19.28 -17.07
N PRO A 46 -8.85 -19.94 -16.79
CA PRO A 46 -7.64 -19.75 -17.58
C PRO A 46 -7.90 -20.23 -19.01
N TYR A 47 -7.86 -19.32 -19.97
CA TYR A 47 -7.88 -19.67 -21.39
C TYR A 47 -6.43 -19.81 -21.86
N MET A 48 -5.98 -21.06 -21.99
CA MET A 48 -4.70 -21.36 -22.62
C MET A 48 -4.93 -21.48 -24.12
N GLU A 49 -4.62 -20.43 -24.88
CA GLU A 49 -4.55 -20.53 -26.34
C GLU A 49 -3.20 -21.15 -26.72
N LEU A 50 -3.22 -22.45 -27.01
CA LEU A 50 -2.04 -23.29 -27.24
C LEU A 50 -1.42 -23.08 -28.64
N ASP A 51 -1.29 -21.84 -29.13
CA ASP A 51 -0.75 -21.60 -30.47
C ASP A 51 0.44 -20.63 -30.55
N VAL A 52 0.73 -19.82 -29.53
CA VAL A 52 1.94 -18.98 -29.53
C VAL A 52 2.34 -18.70 -28.09
N LEU A 53 3.45 -19.27 -27.61
CA LEU A 53 4.34 -18.90 -26.48
C LEU A 53 3.89 -17.85 -25.43
N ASN A 54 2.59 -17.71 -25.12
CA ASN A 54 1.98 -16.62 -24.37
C ASN A 54 0.81 -17.22 -23.60
N ALA A 55 0.99 -17.48 -22.32
CA ALA A 55 -0.09 -17.87 -21.44
C ALA A 55 -0.81 -16.61 -20.94
N ILE A 56 -2.04 -16.35 -21.37
CA ILE A 56 -2.87 -15.26 -20.86
C ILE A 56 -3.56 -15.71 -19.57
N LEU A 57 -3.12 -15.15 -18.45
CA LEU A 57 -3.76 -15.33 -17.15
C LEU A 57 -4.71 -14.15 -16.88
N ASN A 58 -6.00 -14.43 -16.78
CA ASN A 58 -7.00 -13.47 -16.34
C ASN A 58 -7.44 -13.86 -14.93
N PHE A 59 -7.29 -12.96 -13.97
CA PHE A 59 -7.83 -13.11 -12.62
C PHE A 59 -8.48 -11.81 -12.19
N ASP A 60 -9.51 -11.91 -11.37
CA ASP A 60 -10.14 -10.78 -10.71
C ASP A 60 -9.67 -10.73 -9.25
N LEU A 61 -9.23 -9.56 -8.84
CA LEU A 61 -8.68 -9.31 -7.52
C LEU A 61 -9.59 -8.33 -6.78
N GLN A 62 -10.37 -8.87 -5.83
CA GLN A 62 -11.27 -8.08 -5.01
C GLN A 62 -10.63 -7.84 -3.63
N VAL A 63 -10.21 -6.60 -3.39
CA VAL A 63 -9.53 -6.22 -2.14
C VAL A 63 -10.13 -4.96 -1.55
N GLY A 64 -10.51 -5.05 -0.28
CA GLY A 64 -10.84 -3.88 0.54
C GLY A 64 -9.57 -3.18 1.01
N LEU A 65 -9.06 -2.20 0.27
CA LEU A 65 -7.84 -1.45 0.62
C LEU A 65 -8.10 -0.29 1.61
N SER A 66 -9.36 0.05 1.87
CA SER A 66 -9.78 1.15 2.76
C SER A 66 -9.12 1.15 4.16
N PRO A 67 -8.95 0.02 4.87
CA PRO A 67 -8.30 0.01 6.19
C PRO A 67 -6.79 0.30 6.13
N LEU A 68 -6.14 0.07 5.00
CA LEU A 68 -4.68 0.23 4.85
C LEU A 68 -4.26 1.70 4.73
N PHE A 69 -5.15 2.57 4.26
CA PHE A 69 -4.88 4.01 4.19
C PHE A 69 -4.99 4.67 5.56
N ASP A 70 -4.02 5.50 5.91
CA ASP A 70 -4.02 6.28 7.16
C ASP A 70 -3.60 7.76 6.92
N TRP A 71 -3.33 8.48 8.00
CA TRP A 71 -2.91 9.88 7.91
C TRP A 71 -1.58 10.03 7.15
N ASN A 72 -0.67 9.06 7.28
CA ASN A 72 0.65 9.05 6.66
C ASN A 72 0.62 8.39 5.27
N THR A 73 -0.07 7.26 5.12
CA THR A 73 -0.13 6.46 3.89
C THR A 73 -1.19 7.00 2.93
N LYS A 74 -0.73 7.70 1.86
CA LYS A 74 -1.59 8.27 0.79
C LYS A 74 -1.62 7.45 -0.50
N GLN A 75 -0.66 6.54 -0.66
CA GLN A 75 -0.44 5.76 -1.87
C GLN A 75 -0.04 4.34 -1.48
N LEU A 76 -0.61 3.35 -2.18
CA LEU A 76 -0.27 1.94 -2.05
C LEU A 76 0.27 1.43 -3.38
N PHE A 77 1.31 0.61 -3.32
CA PHE A 77 1.85 -0.12 -4.47
C PHE A 77 1.38 -1.57 -4.35
N LEU A 78 0.47 -1.96 -5.23
CA LEU A 78 -0.03 -3.32 -5.31
C LEU A 78 0.74 -4.03 -6.41
N PHE A 79 1.22 -5.24 -6.12
CA PHE A 79 1.86 -6.08 -7.13
C PHE A 79 1.47 -7.54 -6.93
N SER A 80 1.36 -8.27 -8.04
CA SER A 80 1.18 -9.72 -8.05
C SER A 80 2.50 -10.40 -8.41
N ARG A 81 2.77 -11.53 -7.76
CA ARG A 81 3.98 -12.31 -7.96
C ARG A 81 3.60 -13.74 -8.30
N ALA A 82 4.25 -14.30 -9.32
CA ALA A 82 4.27 -15.75 -9.54
C ALA A 82 5.54 -16.33 -8.94
N GLU A 83 5.37 -17.37 -8.11
CA GLU A 83 6.48 -18.20 -7.63
C GLU A 83 6.61 -19.40 -8.55
N TYR A 84 7.73 -19.48 -9.27
CA TYR A 84 8.08 -20.65 -10.08
C TYR A 84 8.97 -21.58 -9.26
N ALA A 85 8.68 -22.89 -9.31
CA ALA A 85 9.37 -23.89 -8.50
C ALA A 85 10.90 -23.97 -8.69
N MET A 86 11.44 -23.38 -9.77
CA MET A 86 12.84 -23.56 -10.17
C MET A 86 13.60 -22.25 -10.48
N LYS A 87 12.96 -21.08 -10.46
CA LYS A 87 13.61 -19.81 -10.85
C LYS A 87 13.07 -18.62 -10.06
N GLU A 88 13.85 -17.53 -10.06
CA GLU A 88 13.59 -16.25 -9.41
C GLU A 88 12.14 -15.77 -9.55
N ASN A 89 11.66 -15.14 -8.49
CA ASN A 89 10.31 -14.60 -8.40
C ASN A 89 10.09 -13.51 -9.45
N VAL A 90 9.11 -13.72 -10.34
CA VAL A 90 8.74 -12.74 -11.36
C VAL A 90 7.54 -11.93 -10.88
N VAL A 91 7.65 -10.60 -10.99
CA VAL A 91 6.53 -9.69 -10.79
C VAL A 91 5.68 -9.71 -12.06
N LEU A 92 4.42 -10.10 -11.89
CA LEU A 92 3.47 -10.33 -12.97
C LEU A 92 2.73 -9.06 -13.37
N TRP A 93 2.41 -8.24 -12.37
CA TRP A 93 1.64 -7.03 -12.55
C TRP A 93 1.84 -6.09 -11.37
N ASP A 94 1.81 -4.79 -11.61
CA ASP A 94 1.84 -3.75 -10.60
C ASP A 94 0.80 -2.66 -10.89
N LYS A 95 0.21 -2.09 -9.84
CA LYS A 95 -0.64 -0.91 -9.92
C LYS A 95 -0.51 -0.05 -8.68
N ILE A 96 -0.52 1.24 -8.92
CA ILE A 96 -0.52 2.26 -7.88
C ILE A 96 -1.97 2.61 -7.55
N VAL A 97 -2.34 2.50 -6.27
CA VAL A 97 -3.66 2.88 -5.77
C VAL A 97 -3.52 4.11 -4.87
N LEU A 98 -4.36 5.10 -5.14
CA LEU A 98 -4.38 6.36 -4.40
C LEU A 98 -5.52 6.39 -3.37
N TRP A 99 -5.33 7.17 -2.31
CA TRP A 99 -6.34 7.36 -1.26
C TRP A 99 -7.68 7.91 -1.76
N THR A 100 -7.74 8.59 -2.91
CA THR A 100 -8.99 9.09 -3.47
C THR A 100 -9.90 7.98 -4.01
N ASP A 101 -9.30 6.81 -4.24
CA ASP A 101 -9.89 5.72 -5.00
C ASP A 101 -10.32 4.59 -4.04
N LYS A 102 -10.90 4.95 -2.88
CA LYS A 102 -11.13 3.99 -1.77
C LYS A 102 -12.16 2.89 -2.04
N GLN A 103 -12.78 2.88 -3.21
CA GLN A 103 -13.87 1.97 -3.52
C GLN A 103 -13.31 0.57 -3.77
N GLN A 104 -14.11 -0.45 -3.44
CA GLN A 104 -13.76 -1.84 -3.78
C GLN A 104 -13.40 -1.90 -5.25
N PHE A 105 -12.18 -2.35 -5.54
CA PHE A 105 -11.73 -2.50 -6.91
C PHE A 105 -12.05 -3.90 -7.39
N GLU A 106 -12.72 -3.96 -8.52
CA GLU A 106 -12.71 -5.11 -9.42
C GLU A 106 -11.60 -4.80 -10.43
N ILE A 107 -10.49 -5.55 -10.36
CA ILE A 107 -9.37 -5.34 -11.27
C ILE A 107 -9.41 -6.47 -12.28
N LEU A 108 -10.11 -6.22 -13.39
CA LEU A 108 -10.07 -7.06 -14.58
C LEU A 108 -8.68 -6.94 -15.23
N LEU A 109 -7.80 -7.89 -14.92
CA LEU A 109 -6.52 -8.03 -15.60
C LEU A 109 -6.75 -8.82 -16.89
N LEU A 110 -6.77 -8.10 -18.00
CA LEU A 110 -6.93 -8.63 -19.34
C LEU A 110 -5.55 -8.75 -19.99
N GLY A 111 -5.10 -9.97 -20.25
CA GLY A 111 -3.94 -10.22 -21.11
C GLY A 111 -2.58 -9.97 -20.45
N MET A 112 -2.12 -10.90 -19.61
CA MET A 112 -0.73 -10.90 -19.16
C MET A 112 0.11 -11.79 -20.08
N MET A 113 0.98 -11.20 -20.93
CA MET A 113 1.95 -11.97 -21.72
C MET A 113 3.12 -12.38 -20.81
N VAL A 114 3.16 -13.66 -20.44
CA VAL A 114 4.37 -14.29 -19.89
C VAL A 114 5.22 -14.74 -21.08
N THR A 115 6.21 -13.95 -21.44
CA THR A 115 7.27 -14.34 -22.40
C THR A 115 8.44 -14.94 -21.63
N ASP A 116 8.90 -16.13 -22.05
CA ASP A 116 10.09 -16.82 -21.53
C ASP A 116 11.38 -15.98 -21.56
#